data_AF-A0A534QMD9-F1
#
_entry.id   AF-A0A534QMD9-F1
#
_cell.length_a   1.000
_cell.length_b   1.000
_cell.length_c   1.000
_cell.angle_alpha   90.00
_cell.angle_beta   90.00
_cell.angle_gamma   90.00
#
_symmetry.space_group_name_H-M   'P 1'
#
loop_
_entity.id
_entity.type
_entity.pdbx_description
1 polymer ?
#
loop_
_entity_poly.entity_id
_entity_poly.type
_entity_poly.pdbx_seq_one_letter_code
_entity_poly.pdbx_strand_id
1 'polypeptide(L)'
;MKDEMKTALETAMDEFDRKRSDAAKRQEATRTKETEFSRSVERLFNEVIRPAMEKVENTLGKRNHDCKIIEEKPTGTTDVQQHAAHISLTIKPAPPTGGGYAMMASRTICFAMVRPEGKIVVGTTSSLPVRQVEGMRRSYEPSKLTPEEVEKQLVTFVKEVFA
;
A
#
# COMPACT_ATOMS: atom_id res chain seq x y z
N MET A 1 -37.25 -29.24 39.54
CA MET A 1 -35.89 -28.85 39.99
C MET A 1 -34.73 -29.55 39.27
N LYS A 2 -34.60 -30.88 39.26
CA LYS A 2 -33.47 -31.54 38.55
C LYS A 2 -33.55 -31.46 37.02
N ASP A 3 -34.76 -31.60 36.46
CA ASP A 3 -34.94 -31.56 35.00
C ASP A 3 -34.86 -30.14 34.42
N GLU A 4 -35.43 -29.14 35.10
CA GLU A 4 -35.35 -27.74 34.65
C GLU A 4 -33.90 -27.22 34.59
N MET A 5 -33.07 -27.61 35.56
CA MET A 5 -31.65 -27.25 35.58
C MET A 5 -30.87 -27.95 34.46
N LYS A 6 -31.22 -29.20 34.14
CA LYS A 6 -30.62 -29.95 33.02
C LYS A 6 -31.01 -29.31 31.69
N THR A 7 -32.28 -29.01 31.47
CA THR A 7 -32.77 -28.35 30.25
C THR A 7 -32.17 -26.95 30.08
N ALA A 8 -32.02 -26.18 31.15
CA ALA A 8 -31.37 -24.87 31.11
C ALA A 8 -29.89 -24.97 30.72
N LEU A 9 -29.17 -25.99 31.23
CA LEU A 9 -27.77 -26.21 30.90
C LEU A 9 -27.58 -26.65 29.45
N GLU A 10 -28.41 -27.57 28.96
CA GLU A 10 -28.41 -28.01 27.55
C GLU A 10 -28.68 -26.82 26.62
N THR A 11 -29.67 -25.97 26.94
CA THR A 11 -29.97 -24.76 26.16
C THR A 11 -28.79 -23.79 26.14
N ALA A 12 -28.10 -23.59 27.28
CA ALA A 12 -26.94 -22.72 27.35
C ALA A 12 -25.75 -23.26 26.53
N MET A 13 -25.57 -24.59 26.50
CA MET A 13 -24.56 -25.25 25.67
C MET A 13 -24.86 -25.11 24.18
N ASP A 14 -26.11 -25.34 23.77
CA ASP A 14 -26.55 -25.17 22.38
C ASP A 14 -26.37 -23.72 21.89
N GLU A 15 -26.70 -22.74 22.74
CA GLU A 15 -26.45 -21.33 22.44
C GLU A 15 -24.96 -21.01 22.29
N PHE A 16 -24.12 -21.58 23.14
CA PHE A 16 -22.68 -21.39 23.07
C PHE A 16 -22.12 -21.97 21.78
N ASP A 17 -22.50 -23.20 21.44
CA ASP A 17 -22.05 -23.86 20.20
C ASP A 17 -22.51 -23.12 18.96
N ARG A 18 -23.74 -22.58 18.97
CA ARG A 18 -24.23 -21.70 17.90
C ARG A 18 -23.39 -20.42 17.79
N LYS A 19 -23.14 -19.72 18.90
CA LYS A 19 -22.31 -18.49 18.93
C LYS A 19 -20.89 -18.77 18.44
N ARG A 20 -20.29 -19.90 18.83
CA ARG A 20 -18.97 -20.34 18.39
C ARG A 20 -18.93 -20.63 16.89
N SER A 21 -19.94 -21.34 16.37
CA SER A 21 -20.07 -21.62 14.94
C SER A 21 -20.21 -20.34 14.11
N ASP A 22 -21.04 -19.40 14.56
CA ASP A 22 -21.22 -18.11 13.90
C ASP A 22 -19.93 -17.26 13.93
N ALA A 23 -19.18 -17.29 15.04
CA ALA A 23 -17.89 -16.63 15.14
C ALA A 23 -16.86 -17.23 14.18
N ALA A 24 -16.80 -18.56 14.06
CA ALA A 24 -15.91 -19.24 13.12
C ALA A 24 -16.24 -18.88 11.66
N LYS A 25 -17.52 -18.84 11.29
CA LYS A 25 -17.96 -18.41 9.94
C LYS A 25 -17.58 -16.96 9.64
N ARG A 26 -17.73 -16.05 10.61
CA ARG A 26 -17.31 -14.64 10.44
C ARG A 26 -15.80 -14.53 10.29
N GLN A 27 -15.03 -15.27 11.08
CA GLN A 27 -13.57 -15.29 10.97
C GLN A 27 -13.12 -15.79 9.60
N GLU A 28 -13.73 -16.88 9.12
CA GLU A 28 -13.42 -17.43 7.79
C GLU A 28 -13.74 -16.41 6.69
N ALA A 29 -14.92 -15.80 6.71
CA ALA A 29 -15.31 -14.78 5.74
C ALA A 29 -14.35 -13.57 5.72
N THR A 30 -13.86 -13.14 6.88
CA THR A 30 -12.84 -12.08 6.97
C THR A 30 -11.52 -12.52 6.35
N ARG A 31 -11.04 -13.73 6.66
CA ARG A 31 -9.80 -14.27 6.06
C ARG A 31 -9.89 -14.39 4.55
N THR A 32 -11.02 -14.85 4.02
CA THR A 32 -11.24 -14.92 2.57
C THR A 32 -11.12 -13.54 1.93
N LYS A 33 -11.80 -12.53 2.50
CA LYS A 33 -11.74 -11.14 2.00
C LYS A 33 -10.34 -10.55 2.04
N GLU A 34 -9.60 -10.77 3.12
CA GLU A 34 -8.21 -10.31 3.24
C GLU A 34 -7.29 -10.94 2.20
N THR A 35 -7.50 -12.24 1.92
CA THR A 35 -6.72 -12.99 0.93
C THR A 35 -7.02 -12.50 -0.49
N GLU A 36 -8.29 -12.28 -0.83
CA GLU A 36 -8.72 -11.74 -2.12
C GLU A 36 -8.21 -10.31 -2.34
N PHE A 37 -8.28 -9.46 -1.31
CA PHE A 37 -7.73 -8.12 -1.33
C PHE A 37 -6.22 -8.16 -1.57
N SER A 38 -5.48 -8.98 -0.84
CA SER A 38 -4.03 -9.10 -0.97
C SER A 38 -3.62 -9.50 -2.39
N ARG A 39 -4.31 -10.49 -2.97
CA ARG A 39 -4.10 -10.93 -4.37
C ARG A 39 -4.40 -9.82 -5.37
N SER A 40 -5.48 -9.06 -5.14
CA SER A 40 -5.87 -7.95 -6.03
C SER A 40 -4.84 -6.82 -6.02
N VAL A 41 -4.27 -6.51 -4.85
CA VAL A 41 -3.22 -5.49 -4.73
C VAL A 41 -1.90 -5.96 -5.34
N GLU A 42 -1.51 -7.22 -5.12
CA GLU A 42 -0.30 -7.78 -5.76
C GLU A 42 -0.41 -7.72 -7.29
N ARG A 43 -1.59 -8.06 -7.82
CA ARG A 43 -1.88 -7.93 -9.25
C ARG A 43 -1.75 -6.48 -9.72
N LEU A 44 -2.33 -5.53 -8.99
CA LEU A 44 -2.23 -4.11 -9.31
C LEU A 44 -0.78 -3.61 -9.30
N PHE A 45 0.03 -4.05 -8.33
CA PHE A 45 1.44 -3.67 -8.25
C PHE A 45 2.21 -4.17 -9.47
N ASN A 46 2.04 -5.44 -9.81
CA ASN A 46 2.78 -6.09 -10.90
C ASN A 46 2.30 -5.68 -12.30
N GLU A 47 0.99 -5.54 -12.51
CA GLU A 47 0.40 -5.32 -13.84
C GLU A 47 0.23 -3.84 -14.19
N VAL A 48 0.17 -2.96 -13.19
CA VAL A 48 -0.17 -1.54 -13.40
C VAL A 48 0.91 -0.60 -12.85
N ILE A 49 1.18 -0.66 -11.55
CA ILE A 49 2.03 0.36 -10.90
C ILE A 49 3.50 0.22 -11.30
N ARG A 50 4.06 -0.98 -11.20
CA ARG A 50 5.46 -1.24 -11.55
C ARG A 50 5.76 -0.90 -13.01
N PRO A 51 4.99 -1.38 -14.02
CA PRO A 51 5.23 -1.01 -15.41
C PRO A 51 5.15 0.51 -15.65
N ALA A 52 4.22 1.21 -14.99
CA ALA A 52 4.12 2.67 -15.11
C ALA A 52 5.33 3.39 -14.50
N MET A 53 5.83 2.95 -13.34
CA MET A 53 7.05 3.49 -12.73
C MET A 53 8.29 3.22 -13.60
N GLU A 54 8.42 2.04 -14.18
CA GLU A 54 9.52 1.68 -15.08
C GLU A 54 9.52 2.55 -16.35
N LYS A 55 8.34 2.91 -16.91
CA LYS A 55 8.26 3.89 -18.01
C LYS A 55 8.83 5.25 -17.60
N VAL A 56 8.51 5.71 -16.39
CA VAL A 56 9.01 6.99 -15.85
C VAL A 56 10.53 6.92 -15.64
N GLU A 57 11.02 5.89 -14.94
CA GLU A 57 12.45 5.65 -14.70
C GLU A 57 13.24 5.65 -16.02
N ASN A 58 12.78 4.88 -17.03
CA ASN A 58 13.42 4.83 -18.34
C ASN A 58 13.43 6.19 -19.06
N THR A 59 12.35 6.97 -18.92
CA THR A 59 12.25 8.29 -19.58
C THR A 59 13.15 9.31 -18.92
N LEU A 60 13.23 9.30 -17.59
CA LEU A 60 14.06 10.22 -16.81
C LEU A 60 15.54 9.84 -16.85
N GLY A 61 15.86 8.54 -16.84
CA GLY A 61 17.22 8.03 -16.97
C GLY A 61 17.90 8.44 -18.29
N LYS A 62 17.14 8.48 -19.40
CA LYS A 62 17.62 9.03 -20.70
C LYS A 62 18.06 10.50 -20.63
N ARG A 63 17.67 11.23 -19.59
CA ARG A 63 18.01 12.64 -19.35
C ARG A 63 18.97 12.80 -18.16
N ASN A 64 19.62 11.73 -17.73
CA ASN A 64 20.58 11.69 -16.62
C ASN A 64 19.99 12.04 -15.25
N HIS A 65 18.69 11.83 -15.04
CA HIS A 65 18.09 11.86 -13.71
C HIS A 65 18.28 10.50 -13.04
N ASP A 66 18.65 10.51 -11.75
CA ASP A 66 18.79 9.30 -10.97
C ASP A 66 17.40 8.88 -10.45
N CYS A 67 17.02 7.64 -10.74
CA CYS A 67 15.70 7.09 -10.44
C CYS A 67 15.90 5.71 -9.83
N LYS A 68 15.12 5.40 -8.79
CA LYS A 68 15.16 4.11 -8.13
C LYS A 68 13.77 3.64 -7.76
N ILE A 69 13.41 2.45 -8.22
CA ILE A 69 12.21 1.74 -7.80
C ILE A 69 12.57 0.79 -6.64
N ILE A 70 11.80 0.85 -5.55
CA ILE A 70 11.93 -0.07 -4.41
C ILE A 70 10.57 -0.72 -4.20
N GLU A 71 10.54 -2.05 -4.18
CA GLU A 71 9.34 -2.82 -3.83
C GLU A 71 9.65 -3.71 -2.62
N GLU A 72 8.84 -3.55 -1.58
CA GLU A 72 8.85 -4.44 -0.43
C GLU A 72 7.57 -5.29 -0.45
N LYS A 73 7.77 -6.59 -0.61
CA LYS A 73 6.71 -7.58 -0.51
C LYS A 73 6.45 -7.91 0.95
N PRO A 74 5.21 -8.24 1.32
CA PRO A 74 4.92 -8.65 2.69
C PRO A 74 5.66 -9.95 2.98
N THR A 75 6.58 -9.92 3.95
CA THR A 75 7.22 -11.13 4.45
C THR A 75 6.18 -11.94 5.22
N GLY A 76 5.92 -13.16 4.76
CA GLY A 76 4.90 -14.08 5.30
C GLY A 76 5.24 -14.68 6.67
N THR A 77 5.93 -13.94 7.53
CA THR A 77 6.25 -14.36 8.90
C THR A 77 5.35 -13.63 9.88
N THR A 78 4.86 -14.38 10.86
CA THR A 78 3.89 -14.07 11.94
C THR A 78 4.26 -12.92 12.88
N ASP A 79 5.03 -11.93 12.43
CA ASP A 79 5.45 -10.81 13.26
C ASP A 79 4.42 -9.67 13.24
N VAL A 80 4.21 -9.06 14.39
CA VAL A 80 3.15 -8.05 14.64
C VAL A 80 3.47 -6.72 13.92
N GLN A 81 4.70 -6.56 13.43
CA GLN A 81 5.16 -5.44 12.61
C GLN A 81 5.28 -5.83 11.13
N GLN A 82 4.21 -6.38 10.54
CA GLN A 82 4.17 -6.54 9.08
C GLN A 82 4.31 -5.16 8.43
N HIS A 83 5.48 -4.88 7.84
CA HIS A 83 5.61 -3.78 6.89
C HIS A 83 4.63 -4.05 5.76
N ALA A 84 3.68 -3.14 5.57
CA ALA A 84 2.68 -3.31 4.54
C ALA A 84 3.35 -3.32 3.17
N ALA A 85 2.84 -4.17 2.27
CA ALA A 85 3.31 -4.27 0.90
C ALA A 85 3.33 -2.87 0.29
N HIS A 86 4.48 -2.44 -0.23
CA HIS A 86 4.57 -1.15 -0.88
C HIS A 86 5.55 -1.14 -2.04
N ILE A 87 5.27 -0.27 -2.99
CA ILE A 87 6.16 0.04 -4.11
C ILE A 87 6.37 1.54 -4.16
N SER A 88 7.61 1.96 -4.33
CA SER A 88 8.00 3.37 -4.34
C SER A 88 8.93 3.68 -5.51
N LEU A 89 8.82 4.91 -6.00
CA LEU A 89 9.71 5.50 -6.99
C LEU A 89 10.36 6.72 -6.37
N THR A 90 11.68 6.71 -6.29
CA THR A 90 12.50 7.85 -5.85
C THR A 90 13.15 8.50 -7.06
N ILE A 91 13.04 9.82 -7.17
CA ILE A 91 13.65 10.63 -8.23
C ILE A 91 14.60 11.64 -7.58
N LYS A 92 15.83 11.68 -8.10
CA LYS A 92 16.82 12.71 -7.81
C LYS A 92 17.13 13.45 -9.11
N PRO A 93 16.75 14.73 -9.23
CA PRO A 93 17.03 15.54 -10.40
C PRO A 93 18.54 15.61 -10.70
N ALA A 94 18.86 15.81 -11.98
CA ALA A 94 20.24 15.99 -12.39
C ALA A 94 20.73 17.36 -11.88
N PRO A 95 21.99 17.48 -11.44
CA PRO A 95 22.51 18.78 -11.00
C PRO A 95 22.42 19.80 -12.14
N PRO A 96 22.04 21.06 -11.85
CA PRO A 96 22.17 22.12 -12.85
C PRO A 96 23.66 22.28 -13.21
N THR A 97 23.94 22.57 -14.47
CA THR A 97 25.30 22.81 -15.01
C THR A 97 26.06 23.96 -14.33
N GLY A 98 25.46 24.65 -13.36
CA GLY A 98 26.03 25.79 -12.62
C GLY A 98 26.06 25.68 -11.08
N GLY A 99 25.96 24.48 -10.49
CA GLY A 99 26.38 24.27 -9.09
C GLY A 99 25.47 24.85 -7.99
N GLY A 100 24.14 24.73 -8.12
CA GLY A 100 23.19 25.06 -7.05
C GLY A 100 22.74 23.85 -6.24
N TYR A 101 22.97 23.84 -4.92
CA TYR A 101 22.58 22.76 -3.99
C TYR A 101 21.06 22.55 -3.85
N ALA A 102 20.23 23.53 -4.24
CA ALA A 102 18.78 23.51 -3.99
C ALA A 102 18.02 22.45 -4.82
N MET A 103 18.56 21.99 -5.95
CA MET A 103 17.92 20.99 -6.82
C MET A 103 18.22 19.52 -6.45
N MET A 104 18.94 19.27 -5.35
CA MET A 104 19.38 17.90 -4.99
C MET A 104 18.43 17.14 -4.05
N ALA A 105 17.25 17.68 -3.75
CA ALA A 105 16.27 16.97 -2.94
C ALA A 105 15.77 15.73 -3.70
N SER A 106 16.03 14.54 -3.16
CA SER A 106 15.33 13.35 -3.64
C SER A 106 13.89 13.39 -3.17
N ARG A 107 12.97 13.11 -4.09
CA ARG A 107 11.56 12.94 -3.74
C ARG A 107 11.14 11.53 -4.05
N THR A 108 10.19 11.03 -3.28
CA THR A 108 9.68 9.67 -3.39
C THR A 108 8.17 9.72 -3.45
N ILE A 109 7.58 8.97 -4.37
CA ILE A 109 6.17 8.58 -4.33
C ILE A 109 6.07 7.12 -3.92
N CYS A 110 5.14 6.80 -3.02
CA CYS A 110 4.95 5.46 -2.48
C CYS A 110 3.47 5.05 -2.59
N PHE A 111 3.23 3.83 -3.04
CA PHE A 111 1.93 3.16 -3.06
C PHE A 111 1.99 2.04 -2.03
N ALA A 112 1.29 2.21 -0.92
CA ALA A 112 1.33 1.29 0.21
C ALA A 112 -0.05 0.69 0.49
N MET A 113 -0.09 -0.63 0.69
CA MET A 113 -1.28 -1.33 1.14
C MET A 113 -1.64 -0.92 2.58
N VAL A 114 -2.93 -0.75 2.88
CA VAL A 114 -3.44 -0.62 4.24
C VAL A 114 -4.45 -1.73 4.47
N ARG A 115 -3.99 -2.84 5.06
CA ARG A 115 -4.78 -4.06 5.27
C ARG A 115 -6.06 -3.85 6.06
N PRO A 116 -6.06 -3.14 7.21
CA PRO A 116 -7.27 -2.97 8.02
C PRO A 116 -8.40 -2.25 7.28
N GLU A 117 -8.06 -1.37 6.34
CA GLU A 117 -9.02 -0.57 5.59
C GLU A 117 -9.37 -1.14 4.22
N GLY A 118 -8.62 -2.12 3.71
CA GLY A 118 -8.77 -2.62 2.34
C GLY A 118 -8.48 -1.55 1.29
N LYS A 119 -7.50 -0.67 1.55
CA LYS A 119 -7.16 0.47 0.69
C LYS A 119 -5.68 0.51 0.33
N ILE A 120 -5.36 1.32 -0.66
CA ILE A 120 -3.99 1.70 -1.03
C ILE A 120 -3.83 3.18 -0.76
N VAL A 121 -2.81 3.52 0.03
CA VAL A 121 -2.41 4.90 0.28
C VAL A 121 -1.30 5.26 -0.69
N VAL A 122 -1.49 6.36 -1.41
CA VAL A 122 -0.48 7.00 -2.24
C VAL A 122 0.04 8.22 -1.49
N GLY A 123 1.33 8.20 -1.15
CA GLY A 123 2.01 9.24 -0.39
C GLY A 123 3.23 9.76 -1.13
N THR A 124 3.53 11.05 -1.01
CA THR A 124 4.82 11.60 -1.43
C THR A 124 5.66 12.04 -0.23
N THR A 125 6.97 11.94 -0.34
CA THR A 125 7.93 12.48 0.62
C THR A 125 9.05 13.18 -0.13
N SER A 126 9.63 14.20 0.49
CA SER A 126 10.82 14.89 0.00
C SER A 126 11.89 14.82 1.07
N SER A 127 13.06 14.30 0.74
CA SER A 127 14.23 14.33 1.62
C SER A 127 15.17 15.45 1.17
N LEU A 128 15.18 16.53 1.94
CA LEU A 128 16.28 17.50 1.91
C LEU A 128 17.40 16.99 2.84
N PRO A 129 18.66 17.41 2.64
CA PRO A 129 19.79 16.99 3.48
C PRO A 129 19.60 17.20 5.00
N VAL A 130 18.65 18.04 5.40
CA VAL A 130 18.40 18.43 6.79
C VAL A 130 16.95 18.14 7.26
N ARG A 131 16.04 17.76 6.35
CA ARG A 131 14.61 17.61 6.69
C ARG A 131 13.86 16.70 5.72
N GLN A 132 13.08 15.77 6.27
CA GLN A 132 12.03 15.09 5.51
C GLN A 132 10.74 15.90 5.59
N VAL A 133 10.10 16.12 4.45
CA VAL A 133 8.79 16.77 4.35
C VAL A 133 7.82 15.77 3.74
N GLU A 134 6.75 15.46 4.46
CA GLU A 134 5.65 14.67 3.95
C GLU A 134 4.82 15.52 2.98
N GLY A 135 4.50 14.94 1.82
CA GLY A 135 3.67 15.55 0.79
C GLY A 135 2.27 14.95 0.76
N MET A 136 1.67 14.94 -0.44
CA MET A 136 0.28 14.58 -0.64
C MET A 136 0.01 13.12 -0.24
N ARG A 137 -1.04 12.90 0.56
CA ARG A 137 -1.58 11.58 0.88
C ARG A 137 -2.99 11.43 0.32
N ARG A 138 -3.21 10.39 -0.49
CA ARG A 138 -4.53 10.01 -1.01
C ARG A 138 -4.77 8.53 -0.73
N SER A 139 -6.01 8.17 -0.46
CA SER A 139 -6.41 6.78 -0.23
C SER A 139 -7.34 6.33 -1.34
N TYR A 140 -7.09 5.14 -1.87
CA TYR A 140 -7.82 4.56 -2.99
C TYR A 140 -8.32 3.15 -2.64
N GLU A 141 -9.50 2.83 -3.12
CA GLU A 141 -9.87 1.42 -3.33
C GLU A 141 -9.03 0.86 -4.49
N PRO A 142 -8.60 -0.42 -4.45
CA PRO A 142 -7.80 -1.01 -5.53
C PRO A 142 -8.43 -0.87 -6.91
N SER A 143 -9.76 -0.97 -7.01
CA SER A 143 -10.53 -0.83 -8.25
C SER A 143 -10.45 0.57 -8.87
N LYS A 144 -10.13 1.60 -8.09
CA LYS A 144 -10.05 3.00 -8.54
C LYS A 144 -8.65 3.39 -9.01
N LEU A 145 -7.63 2.57 -8.72
CA LEU A 145 -6.27 2.76 -9.25
C LEU A 145 -6.15 2.08 -10.62
N THR A 146 -6.80 2.66 -11.63
CA THR A 146 -6.65 2.22 -13.02
C THR A 146 -5.27 2.64 -13.57
N PRO A 147 -4.81 2.06 -14.70
CA PRO A 147 -3.58 2.48 -15.34
C PRO A 147 -3.52 3.98 -15.60
N GLU A 148 -4.61 4.59 -16.05
CA GLU A 148 -4.70 6.01 -16.35
C GLU A 148 -4.55 6.88 -15.09
N GLU A 149 -5.16 6.48 -13.98
CA GLU A 149 -5.03 7.21 -12.72
C GLU A 149 -3.61 7.07 -12.14
N VAL A 150 -3.00 5.88 -12.23
CA VAL A 150 -1.60 5.69 -11.82
C VAL A 150 -0.66 6.56 -12.65
N GLU A 151 -0.80 6.56 -13.97
CA GLU A 151 0.01 7.39 -14.86
C GLU A 151 -0.17 8.89 -14.54
N LYS A 152 -1.42 9.32 -14.28
CA LYS A 152 -1.71 10.71 -13.88
C LYS A 152 -1.06 11.10 -12.54
N GLN A 153 -1.10 10.23 -11.54
CA GLN A 153 -0.41 10.46 -10.26
C GLN A 153 1.10 10.59 -10.47
N LEU A 154 1.70 9.68 -11.25
CA LEU A 154 3.13 9.70 -11.55
C LEU A 154 3.54 10.96 -12.32
N VAL A 155 2.79 11.36 -13.35
CA VAL A 155 3.07 12.60 -14.10
C VAL A 155 2.95 13.83 -13.20
N THR A 156 1.97 13.86 -12.30
CA THR A 156 1.79 14.97 -11.35
C THR A 156 2.99 15.05 -10.40
N PHE A 157 3.40 13.90 -9.85
CA PHE A 157 4.59 13.80 -9.01
C PHE A 157 5.87 14.24 -9.75
N VAL A 158 6.08 13.80 -10.99
CA VAL A 158 7.23 14.21 -11.81
C VAL A 158 7.24 15.73 -12.04
N LYS A 159 6.08 16.35 -12.29
CA LYS A 159 5.99 17.81 -12.40
C LYS A 159 6.36 18.51 -11.09
N GLU A 160 5.91 17.99 -9.95
CA GLU A 160 6.28 18.54 -8.64
C GLU A 160 7.77 18.41 -8.34
N VAL A 161 8.43 17.35 -8.81
CA VAL A 161 9.88 17.15 -8.66
C VAL A 161 10.69 18.22 -9.40
N PHE A 162 10.22 18.66 -10.56
CA PHE A 162 10.92 19.63 -11.42
C PHE A 162 10.41 21.07 -11.32
N ALA A 163 9.36 21.32 -10.53
CA ALA A 163 8.87 22.66 -10.21
C ALA A 163 9.76 23.33 -9.16
#